data_AF-K1ZDR2-F1
#
_entry.id   AF-K1ZDR2-F1
#
_cell.length_a   1.000
_cell.length_b   1.000
_cell.length_c   1.000
_cell.angle_alpha   90.00
_cell.angle_beta   90.00
_cell.angle_gamma   90.00
#
_symmetry.space_group_name_H-M   'P 1'
#
loop_
_entity.id
_entity.type
_entity.pdbx_description
1 polymer ?
#
loop_
_entity_poly.entity_id
_entity_poly.type
_entity_poly.pdbx_seq_one_letter_code
_entity_poly.pdbx_strand_id
1 'polypeptide(L)'
;MPVIANLYNLGHIFFVELINILIGASMKDPFTMYKVFYRDCIYGLNFRYKRFDFDHELVIKLYRKGFRPIEIPVNYQARSFSEGKKVSFFKDGISWIQKDIQLANEPLEKPKLGRIP
;
A
#
# COMPACT_ATOMS: atom_id res chain seq x y z
N MET A 1 22.94 -11.61 -0.85
CA MET A 1 23.82 -10.88 -1.79
C MET A 1 23.36 -9.43 -1.88
N PRO A 2 24.27 -8.45 -1.73
CA PRO A 2 23.94 -7.02 -1.66
C PRO A 2 23.20 -6.50 -2.90
N VAL A 3 23.49 -7.04 -4.09
CA VAL A 3 22.84 -6.66 -5.35
C VAL A 3 21.32 -6.84 -5.31
N ILE A 4 20.84 -7.98 -4.80
CA ILE A 4 19.40 -8.27 -4.76
C ILE A 4 18.72 -7.37 -3.73
N ALA A 5 19.36 -7.10 -2.59
CA ALA A 5 18.81 -6.16 -1.61
C ALA A 5 18.64 -4.75 -2.21
N ASN A 6 19.66 -4.26 -2.94
CA ASN A 6 19.61 -2.97 -3.61
C ASN A 6 18.48 -2.90 -4.65
N LEU A 7 18.25 -3.97 -5.42
CA LEU A 7 17.15 -4.02 -6.38
C LEU A 7 15.77 -3.86 -5.71
N TYR A 8 15.56 -4.52 -4.56
CA TYR A 8 14.31 -4.37 -3.81
C TYR A 8 14.17 -2.98 -3.19
N ASN A 9 15.26 -2.36 -2.74
CA ASN A 9 15.23 -0.99 -2.21
C ASN A 9 14.90 0.03 -3.33
N LEU A 10 15.46 -0.15 -4.53
CA LEU A 10 15.11 0.67 -5.68
C LEU A 10 13.66 0.47 -6.10
N GLY A 11 13.18 -0.78 -6.12
CA GLY A 11 11.78 -1.08 -6.37
C GLY A 11 10.87 -0.43 -5.33
N HIS A 12 11.24 -0.49 -4.05
CA HIS A 12 10.50 0.15 -2.98
C HIS A 12 10.37 1.66 -3.22
N ILE A 13 11.48 2.37 -3.42
CA ILE A 13 11.47 3.82 -3.72
C ILE A 13 10.59 4.12 -4.93
N PHE A 14 10.71 3.33 -6.00
CA PHE A 14 9.89 3.48 -7.20
C PHE A 14 8.39 3.38 -6.89
N PHE A 15 7.96 2.37 -6.13
CA PHE A 15 6.55 2.20 -5.78
C PHE A 15 6.04 3.28 -4.83
N VAL A 16 6.88 3.79 -3.92
CA VAL A 16 6.53 4.91 -3.03
C VAL A 16 6.26 6.18 -3.86
N GLU A 17 7.13 6.49 -4.82
CA GLU A 17 6.92 7.65 -5.68
C GLU A 17 5.70 7.45 -6.60
N LEU A 18 5.53 6.27 -7.18
CA LEU A 18 4.39 5.95 -8.03
C LEU A 18 3.06 6.19 -7.29
N ILE A 19 2.89 5.63 -6.10
CA ILE A 19 1.65 5.80 -5.34
C ILE A 19 1.47 7.26 -4.93
N ASN A 20 2.51 7.94 -4.45
CA ASN A 20 2.43 9.36 -4.08
C ASN A 20 1.96 10.23 -5.25
N ILE A 21 2.47 10.01 -6.46
CA ILE A 21 2.05 10.72 -7.66
C ILE A 21 0.59 10.40 -8.00
N LEU A 22 0.22 9.12 -8.02
CA LEU A 22 -1.12 8.68 -8.45
C LEU A 22 -2.25 9.22 -7.58
N ILE A 23 -2.02 9.36 -6.27
CA ILE A 23 -3.05 9.80 -5.31
C ILE A 23 -2.78 11.19 -4.71
N GLY A 24 -1.73 11.90 -5.15
CA GLY A 24 -1.36 13.20 -4.61
C GLY A 24 -1.01 13.14 -3.12
N ALA A 25 -0.21 12.14 -2.74
CA ALA A 25 0.26 11.90 -1.38
C ALA A 25 1.73 12.25 -1.21
N SER A 26 2.18 12.30 0.04
CA SER A 26 3.56 12.56 0.43
C SER A 26 3.99 11.62 1.56
N MET A 27 3.79 10.31 1.37
CA MET A 27 4.16 9.26 2.32
C MET A 27 5.62 8.85 2.10
N LYS A 28 6.35 8.54 3.18
CA LYS A 28 7.73 8.05 3.13
C LYS A 28 7.79 6.53 2.98
N ASP A 29 6.90 5.80 3.65
CA ASP A 29 6.81 4.35 3.58
C ASP A 29 5.34 3.90 3.67
N PRO A 30 4.60 3.91 2.54
CA PRO A 30 3.27 3.33 2.48
C PRO A 30 3.26 1.79 2.60
N PHE A 31 4.40 1.08 2.55
CA PHE A 31 4.45 -0.38 2.47
C PHE A 31 5.05 -1.05 3.72
N THR A 32 4.97 -0.38 4.88
CA THR A 32 5.47 -0.87 6.17
C THR A 32 4.89 -2.21 6.62
N MET A 33 3.72 -2.62 6.09
CA MET A 33 2.91 -3.75 6.57
C MET A 33 2.52 -3.69 8.06
N TYR A 34 2.78 -2.57 8.73
CA TYR A 34 2.37 -2.27 10.10
C TYR A 34 1.52 -1.00 10.08
N LYS A 35 0.21 -1.19 10.23
CA LYS A 35 -0.78 -0.11 10.13
C LYS A 35 -1.80 -0.24 11.26
N VAL A 36 -2.08 0.87 11.91
CA VAL A 36 -3.11 0.98 12.96
C VAL A 36 -4.07 2.07 12.54
N PHE A 37 -5.37 1.77 12.59
CA PHE A 37 -6.42 2.70 12.23
C PHE A 37 -7.71 2.34 12.98
N TYR A 38 -8.59 3.32 13.16
CA TYR A 38 -9.91 3.08 13.71
C TYR A 38 -10.74 2.24 12.75
N ARG A 39 -11.63 1.41 13.28
CA ARG A 39 -12.57 0.61 12.48
C ARG A 39 -13.33 1.47 11.45
N ASP A 40 -13.69 2.69 11.81
CA ASP A 40 -14.48 3.58 10.96
C ASP A 40 -13.70 4.06 9.72
N CYS A 41 -12.36 3.99 9.74
CA CYS A 41 -11.52 4.26 8.59
C CYS A 41 -11.85 3.30 7.43
N ILE A 42 -12.08 2.03 7.73
CA ILE A 42 -12.41 1.00 6.72
C ILE A 42 -13.92 0.80 6.51
N TYR A 43 -14.75 1.45 7.32
CA TYR A 43 -16.20 1.34 7.17
C TYR A 43 -16.65 1.84 5.79
N GLY A 44 -17.50 1.06 5.11
CA GLY A 44 -18.00 1.39 3.78
C GLY A 44 -17.02 1.16 2.63
N LEU A 45 -15.79 0.68 2.89
CA LEU A 45 -14.85 0.25 1.86
C LEU A 45 -15.05 -1.23 1.52
N ASN A 46 -14.96 -1.58 0.23
CA ASN A 46 -15.01 -2.96 -0.24
C ASN A 46 -13.64 -3.39 -0.74
N PHE A 47 -12.97 -4.29 -0.01
CA PHE A 47 -11.67 -4.81 -0.42
C PHE A 47 -11.83 -6.04 -1.32
N ARG A 48 -11.09 -6.08 -2.43
CA ARG A 48 -11.14 -7.18 -3.41
C ARG A 48 -9.78 -7.84 -3.65
N TYR A 49 -8.69 -7.16 -3.34
CA TYR A 49 -7.36 -7.69 -3.55
C TYR A 49 -6.91 -8.58 -2.39
N LYS A 50 -5.94 -9.46 -2.69
CA LYS A 50 -5.44 -10.48 -1.77
C LYS A 50 -3.91 -10.41 -1.70
N ARG A 51 -3.32 -11.03 -0.68
CA ARG A 51 -1.85 -11.06 -0.49
C ARG A 51 -1.29 -9.63 -0.36
N PHE A 52 -0.20 -9.31 -1.03
CA PHE A 52 0.46 -8.00 -0.93
C PHE A 52 -0.32 -6.88 -1.63
N ASP A 53 -1.12 -7.23 -2.63
CA ASP A 53 -1.96 -6.27 -3.36
C ASP A 53 -3.01 -5.60 -2.45
N PHE A 54 -3.40 -6.29 -1.38
CA PHE A 54 -4.32 -5.74 -0.39
C PHE A 54 -3.75 -4.51 0.32
N ASP A 55 -2.43 -4.49 0.59
CA ASP A 55 -1.82 -3.36 1.28
C ASP A 55 -1.87 -2.09 0.42
N HIS A 56 -1.62 -2.25 -0.90
CA HIS A 56 -1.81 -1.19 -1.88
C HIS A 56 -3.26 -0.70 -1.92
N GLU A 57 -4.24 -1.62 -1.98
CA GLU A 57 -5.66 -1.27 -1.94
C GLU A 57 -6.04 -0.50 -0.67
N LEU A 58 -5.56 -0.97 0.48
CA LEU A 58 -5.83 -0.36 1.77
C LEU A 58 -5.30 1.08 1.82
N VAL A 59 -4.03 1.30 1.46
CA VAL A 59 -3.41 2.63 1.49
C VAL A 59 -4.09 3.59 0.52
N ILE A 60 -4.29 3.17 -0.74
CA ILE A 60 -4.92 4.01 -1.75
C ILE A 60 -6.34 4.39 -1.31
N LYS A 61 -7.16 3.41 -0.89
CA LYS A 61 -8.55 3.69 -0.51
C LYS A 61 -8.65 4.57 0.74
N LEU A 62 -7.82 4.35 1.76
CA LEU A 62 -7.81 5.20 2.95
C LEU A 62 -7.42 6.64 2.60
N TYR A 63 -6.38 6.83 1.80
CA TYR A 63 -5.95 8.17 1.40
C TYR A 63 -7.00 8.89 0.55
N ARG A 64 -7.58 8.17 -0.42
CA ARG A 64 -8.65 8.66 -1.30
C ARG A 64 -9.96 8.95 -0.55
N LYS A 65 -10.22 8.26 0.56
CA LYS A 65 -11.32 8.56 1.50
C LYS A 65 -11.05 9.79 2.38
N GLY A 66 -9.88 10.43 2.26
CA GLY A 66 -9.53 11.68 2.95
C GLY A 66 -8.71 11.49 4.22
N PHE A 67 -8.35 10.26 4.58
CA PHE A 67 -7.47 10.03 5.73
C PHE A 67 -6.01 10.37 5.38
N ARG A 68 -5.27 10.90 6.36
CA ARG A 68 -3.85 11.22 6.23
C ARG A 68 -3.09 10.47 7.31
N PRO A 69 -2.31 9.43 6.96
CA PRO A 69 -1.59 8.64 7.95
C PRO A 69 -0.45 9.44 8.59
N ILE A 70 -0.15 9.14 9.85
CA ILE A 70 1.05 9.61 10.54
C ILE A 70 2.05 8.46 10.52
N GLU A 71 3.29 8.76 10.12
CA GLU A 71 4.36 7.77 10.02
C GLU A 71 5.21 7.78 11.29
N ILE A 72 5.21 6.64 11.99
CA ILE A 72 5.99 6.43 13.20
C ILE A 72 7.18 5.51 12.88
N PRO A 73 8.41 5.88 13.23
CA PRO A 73 9.58 5.04 12.98
C PRO A 73 9.45 3.68 13.66
N VAL A 74 9.78 2.61 12.94
CA VAL A 74 9.80 1.24 13.45
C VAL A 74 11.10 0.55 13.09
N ASN A 75 11.56 -0.34 13.98
CA ASN A 75 12.68 -1.22 13.68
C ASN A 75 12.16 -2.42 12.88
N TYR A 76 12.69 -2.63 11.68
CA TYR A 76 12.33 -3.76 10.82
C TYR A 76 13.56 -4.56 10.42
N GLN A 77 13.49 -5.88 10.58
CA GLN A 77 14.49 -6.81 10.10
C GLN A 77 13.94 -7.57 8.89
N ALA A 78 14.48 -7.27 7.71
CA ALA A 78 14.06 -7.93 6.49
C ALA A 78 14.50 -9.41 6.49
N ARG A 79 13.56 -10.30 6.10
CA ARG A 79 13.88 -11.71 5.86
C ARG A 79 14.81 -11.85 4.65
N SER A 80 15.77 -12.75 4.75
CA SER A 80 16.63 -13.13 3.64
C SER A 80 15.87 -13.94 2.58
N PHE A 81 16.42 -14.03 1.37
CA PHE A 81 15.83 -14.87 0.30
C PHE A 81 15.82 -16.35 0.69
N SER A 82 16.88 -16.80 1.37
CA SER A 82 17.01 -18.13 1.95
C SER A 82 15.97 -18.42 3.04
N GLU A 83 15.48 -17.39 3.73
CA GLU A 83 14.39 -17.49 4.73
C GLU A 83 12.99 -17.51 4.09
N GLY A 84 12.89 -17.64 2.76
CA GLY A 84 11.62 -17.77 2.06
C GLY A 84 10.86 -16.45 1.92
N LYS A 85 11.53 -15.40 1.42
CA LYS A 85 10.86 -14.14 1.04
C LYS A 85 9.76 -14.46 0.02
N LYS A 86 8.51 -14.11 0.37
CA LYS A 86 7.31 -14.48 -0.40
C LYS A 86 6.96 -13.50 -1.53
N VAL A 87 7.59 -12.32 -1.54
CA VAL A 87 7.42 -11.31 -2.58
C VAL A 87 8.27 -11.69 -3.78
N SER A 88 7.67 -11.69 -4.96
CA SER A 88 8.31 -11.91 -6.23
C SER A 88 8.39 -10.61 -7.02
N PHE A 89 9.60 -10.06 -7.17
CA PHE A 89 9.86 -8.76 -7.80
C PHE A 89 9.11 -8.53 -9.13
N PHE A 90 9.25 -9.41 -10.12
CA PHE A 90 8.65 -9.20 -11.45
C PHE A 90 7.13 -9.42 -11.47
N LYS A 91 6.68 -10.56 -10.93
CA LYS A 91 5.26 -10.94 -10.94
C LYS A 91 4.40 -9.97 -10.12
N ASP A 92 4.84 -9.66 -8.91
CA ASP A 92 4.08 -8.78 -8.02
C ASP A 92 4.21 -7.33 -8.50
N GLY A 93 5.40 -6.89 -8.94
CA GLY A 93 5.62 -5.53 -9.41
C GLY A 93 4.73 -5.10 -10.58
N ILE A 94 4.60 -5.93 -11.63
CA ILE A 94 3.71 -5.62 -12.76
C ILE A 94 2.25 -5.57 -12.29
N SER A 95 1.86 -6.51 -11.43
CA SER A 95 0.51 -6.52 -10.88
C SER A 95 0.22 -5.27 -10.03
N TRP A 96 1.18 -4.77 -9.27
CA TRP A 96 1.01 -3.58 -8.43
C TRP A 96 0.82 -2.34 -9.28
N ILE A 97 1.63 -2.13 -10.33
CA ILE A 97 1.47 -0.99 -11.25
C ILE A 97 0.05 -0.94 -11.82
N GLN A 98 -0.43 -2.07 -12.36
CA GLN A 98 -1.77 -2.14 -12.97
C GLN A 98 -2.88 -1.85 -11.95
N LYS A 99 -2.74 -2.39 -10.73
CA LYS A 99 -3.72 -2.23 -9.65
C LYS A 99 -3.73 -0.83 -9.07
N ASP A 100 -2.56 -0.23 -8.87
CA ASP A 100 -2.43 1.13 -8.32
C ASP A 100 -3.04 2.15 -9.29
N ILE A 101 -2.78 2.02 -10.59
CA ILE A 101 -3.41 2.86 -11.63
C ILE A 101 -4.93 2.64 -11.63
N GLN A 102 -5.40 1.39 -11.57
CA GLN A 102 -6.83 1.09 -11.52
C GLN A 102 -7.49 1.74 -10.30
N LEU A 103 -6.90 1.58 -9.12
CA LEU A 103 -7.41 2.10 -7.85
C LEU A 103 -7.34 3.64 -7.76
N ALA A 104 -6.38 4.28 -8.41
CA ALA A 104 -6.31 5.73 -8.44
C ALA A 104 -7.46 6.34 -9.27
N ASN A 105 -7.87 5.65 -10.34
CA ASN A 105 -8.86 6.13 -11.29
C ASN A 105 -10.29 5.63 -11.04
N GLU A 106 -10.49 4.60 -10.22
CA GLU A 106 -11.84 4.10 -9.94
C GLU A 106 -12.69 5.16 -9.21
N PRO A 107 -14.02 5.19 -9.40
CA PRO A 107 -14.88 6.08 -8.63
C PRO A 107 -14.73 5.86 -7.12
N LEU A 108 -14.71 6.95 -6.35
CA LEU A 108 -14.72 6.85 -4.90
C LEU A 108 -15.97 6.09 -4.45
N GLU A 109 -15.76 5.10 -3.57
CA GLU A 109 -16.87 4.39 -2.96
C GLU A 109 -17.74 5.39 -2.19
N LYS A 110 -19.03 5.44 -2.52
CA LYS A 110 -19.96 6.34 -1.83
C LYS A 110 -20.03 5.91 -0.36
N PRO A 111 -19.97 6.85 0.59
CA PRO A 111 -20.18 6.52 1.99
C PRO A 111 -21.52 5.82 2.13
N LYS A 112 -21.54 4.64 2.77
CA LYS A 112 -22.79 3.98 3.15
C LYS A 112 -23.52 4.93 4.09
N LEU A 113 -24.63 5.50 3.64
CA LEU A 113 -25.46 6.39 4.44
C LEU A 113 -26.02 5.57 5.61
N GLY A 114 -25.39 5.69 6.78
CA GLY A 114 -25.70 4.85 7.92
C GLY A 114 -24.69 4.99 9.05
N ARG A 115 -25.04 5.88 9.98
CA ARG A 115 -24.41 6.25 11.27
C ARG A 115 -22.98 6.81 11.22
N ILE A 116 -22.93 8.15 11.23
CA ILE A 116 -22.01 8.90 12.08
C ILE A 116 -22.23 8.39 13.53
N PRO A 117 -21.19 8.09 14.32
CA PRO A 117 -21.35 7.82 15.75
C PRO A 117 -22.05 8.98 16.48
#